data_AF-A0A061S317-F1
#
_entry.id   AF-A0A061S317-F1
#
_cell.length_a   1.000
_cell.length_b   1.000
_cell.length_c   1.000
_cell.angle_alpha   90.00
_cell.angle_beta   90.00
_cell.angle_gamma   90.00
#
_symmetry.space_group_name_H-M   'P 1'
#
loop_
_entity.id
_entity.type
_entity.pdbx_description
1 polymer ?
#
loop_
_entity_poly.entity_id
_entity_poly.type
_entity_poly.pdbx_seq_one_letter_code
_entity_poly.pdbx_strand_id
1 'polypeptide(L)'
;MAFPCNQFAHQEPGTNQEIKQFAQEHGFSGILMDKVDVNGPGAHPVYRWLKEQSGDTSDLDWNFAKFLVRPDGSVYGRYSSAFFPNALRPEIDRILSENPERPTKGVSTY
;
A
#
# COMPACT_ATOMS: atom_id res chain seq x y z
N MET A 1 2.61 0.08 4.14
CA MET A 1 2.61 1.52 3.80
C MET A 1 1.19 1.88 3.37
N ALA A 2 0.71 3.06 3.74
CA ALA A 2 -0.61 3.56 3.38
C ALA A 2 -0.48 4.98 2.80
N PHE A 3 -1.29 5.26 1.77
CA PHE A 3 -1.39 6.56 1.13
C PHE A 3 -2.83 7.08 1.31
N PRO A 4 -3.04 8.13 2.12
CA PRO A 4 -4.33 8.80 2.20
C PRO A 4 -4.74 9.34 0.82
N CYS A 5 -6.04 9.29 0.50
CA CYS A 5 -6.59 9.76 -0.77
C CYS A 5 -8.03 10.24 -0.58
N ASN A 6 -8.36 11.41 -1.13
CA ASN A 6 -9.69 12.01 -0.97
C ASN A 6 -10.59 11.91 -2.22
N GLN A 7 -10.17 11.11 -3.22
CA GLN A 7 -10.89 10.97 -4.50
C GLN A 7 -12.16 10.09 -4.38
N PHE A 8 -12.31 9.34 -3.29
CA PHE A 8 -13.40 8.39 -3.09
C PHE A 8 -14.43 8.93 -2.10
N ALA A 9 -15.49 9.54 -2.62
CA ALA A 9 -16.57 10.17 -1.85
C ALA A 9 -16.10 11.11 -0.71
N HIS A 10 -14.95 11.73 -0.91
CA HIS A 10 -14.32 12.64 0.05
C HIS A 10 -14.16 12.08 1.47
N GLN A 11 -13.86 10.78 1.59
CA GLN A 11 -13.72 10.10 2.88
C GLN A 11 -12.41 10.42 3.63
N GLU A 12 -11.53 11.25 3.05
CA GLU A 12 -10.25 11.66 3.66
C GLU A 12 -10.03 13.20 3.53
N PRO A 13 -10.96 14.02 4.07
CA PRO A 13 -10.98 15.45 3.81
C PRO A 13 -9.88 16.22 4.56
N GLY A 14 -9.37 15.67 5.67
CA GLY A 14 -8.40 16.32 6.54
C GLY A 14 -7.05 16.62 5.90
N THR A 15 -6.26 17.44 6.58
CA THR A 15 -4.85 17.71 6.27
C THR A 15 -3.96 16.52 6.62
N ASN A 16 -2.74 16.46 6.06
CA ASN A 16 -1.78 15.38 6.38
C ASN A 16 -1.52 15.25 7.89
N GLN A 17 -1.51 16.38 8.63
CA GLN A 17 -1.32 16.39 10.07
C GLN A 17 -2.50 15.76 10.81
N GLU A 18 -3.73 16.15 10.47
CA GLU A 18 -4.96 15.62 11.08
C GLU A 18 -5.11 14.12 10.81
N ILE A 19 -4.86 13.67 9.57
CA ILE A 19 -4.94 12.26 9.18
C ILE A 19 -3.91 11.44 9.96
N LYS A 20 -2.67 11.94 10.06
CA LYS A 20 -1.61 11.27 10.82
C LYS A 20 -1.97 11.14 12.30
N GLN A 21 -2.48 12.21 12.90
CA GLN A 21 -2.93 12.18 14.29
C GLN A 21 -4.06 11.16 14.49
N PHE A 22 -5.10 11.22 13.65
CA PHE A 22 -6.22 10.30 13.71
C PHE A 22 -5.77 8.83 13.60
N ALA A 23 -4.89 8.52 12.65
CA ALA A 23 -4.36 7.16 12.47
C ALA A 23 -3.58 6.67 13.70
N GLN A 24 -2.78 7.53 14.32
CA GLN A 24 -2.02 7.21 15.55
C GLN A 24 -2.94 6.96 16.74
N GLU A 25 -3.97 7.81 16.94
CA GLU A 25 -4.96 7.66 18.00
C GLU A 25 -5.75 6.34 17.88
N HIS A 26 -5.91 5.82 16.65
CA HIS A 26 -6.57 4.55 16.36
C HIS A 26 -5.59 3.37 16.23
N GLY A 27 -4.32 3.52 16.63
CA GLY A 27 -3.36 2.43 16.73
C GLY A 27 -2.72 1.98 15.41
N PHE A 28 -2.77 2.81 14.36
CA PHE A 28 -2.05 2.51 13.12
C PHE A 28 -0.53 2.53 13.35
N SER A 29 0.12 1.39 13.09
CA SER A 29 1.56 1.20 13.31
C SER A 29 2.39 1.12 12.02
N GLY A 30 1.73 1.30 10.86
CA GLY A 30 2.40 1.29 9.55
C GLY A 30 3.05 2.62 9.18
N ILE A 31 3.69 2.65 8.01
CA ILE A 31 4.15 3.89 7.38
C ILE A 31 2.94 4.56 6.71
N LEU A 32 2.60 5.77 7.18
CA LEU A 32 1.60 6.64 6.56
C LEU A 32 2.32 7.73 5.75
N MET A 33 1.96 7.83 4.47
CA MET A 33 2.50 8.83 3.55
C MET A 33 1.61 10.09 3.56
N ASP A 34 2.05 11.14 2.88
CA ASP A 34 1.21 12.30 2.60
C ASP A 34 0.04 11.94 1.67
N LYS A 35 -1.03 12.72 1.74
CA LYS A 35 -2.21 12.58 0.90
C LYS A 35 -1.86 12.79 -0.57
N VAL A 36 -2.32 11.88 -1.43
CA VAL A 36 -2.07 11.91 -2.87
C VAL A 36 -3.32 11.55 -3.66
N ASP A 37 -3.34 11.97 -4.93
CA ASP A 37 -4.26 11.42 -5.92
C ASP A 37 -3.71 10.10 -6.48
N VAL A 38 -4.61 9.14 -6.71
CA VAL A 38 -4.29 7.80 -7.22
C VAL A 38 -4.85 7.54 -8.62
N ASN A 39 -5.83 8.34 -9.02
CA ASN A 39 -6.53 8.27 -10.31
C ASN A 39 -6.39 9.57 -11.10
N GLY A 40 -6.63 9.46 -12.42
CA GLY A 40 -6.61 10.58 -13.35
C GLY A 40 -5.21 11.17 -13.64
N PRO A 41 -5.14 12.29 -14.39
CA PRO A 41 -3.88 12.89 -14.82
C PRO A 41 -2.98 13.38 -13.68
N GLY A 42 -3.57 13.72 -12.54
CA GLY A 42 -2.86 14.16 -11.32
C GLY A 42 -2.33 13.01 -10.47
N ALA A 43 -2.56 11.75 -10.86
CA ALA A 43 -2.15 10.59 -10.08
C ALA A 43 -0.64 10.60 -9.78
N HIS A 44 -0.32 10.38 -8.51
CA HIS A 44 1.05 10.34 -8.03
C HIS A 44 1.86 9.28 -8.81
N PRO A 45 3.13 9.54 -9.16
CA PRO A 45 3.93 8.62 -9.99
C PRO A 45 3.98 7.17 -9.48
N VAL A 46 3.99 6.97 -8.16
CA VAL A 46 3.93 5.64 -7.55
C VAL A 46 2.68 4.87 -7.95
N TYR A 47 1.50 5.50 -7.95
CA TYR A 47 0.25 4.82 -8.33
C TYR A 47 0.13 4.60 -9.84
N ARG A 48 0.67 5.50 -10.66
CA ARG A 48 0.78 5.25 -12.12
C ARG A 48 1.63 4.02 -12.39
N TRP A 49 2.82 3.97 -11.78
CA TRP A 49 3.73 2.84 -11.90
C TRP A 49 3.12 1.54 -11.36
N LEU A 50 2.47 1.56 -10.19
CA LEU A 50 1.83 0.37 -9.62
C LEU A 50 0.74 -0.21 -10.53
N LYS A 51 -0.11 0.65 -11.10
CA LYS A 51 -1.14 0.25 -12.07
C LYS A 51 -0.51 -0.39 -13.31
N GLU A 52 0.45 0.29 -13.93
CA GLU A 52 1.19 -0.24 -15.09
C GLU A 52 1.85 -1.60 -14.79
N GLN A 53 2.59 -1.72 -13.69
CA GLN A 53 3.29 -2.95 -13.33
C GLN A 53 2.36 -4.08 -12.89
N SER A 54 1.12 -3.78 -12.49
CA SER A 54 0.12 -4.80 -12.22
C SER A 54 -0.48 -5.42 -13.48
N GLY A 55 -0.20 -4.85 -14.67
CA GLY A 55 -0.83 -5.24 -15.94
C GLY A 55 -2.25 -4.68 -16.11
N ASP A 56 -2.72 -3.84 -15.19
CA ASP A 56 -4.03 -3.20 -15.22
C ASP A 56 -3.90 -1.70 -14.94
N THR A 57 -4.04 -0.90 -16.01
CA THR A 57 -3.93 0.56 -15.97
C THR A 57 -5.24 1.26 -15.59
N SER A 58 -6.34 0.53 -15.36
CA SER A 58 -7.62 1.10 -14.97
C SER A 58 -7.52 1.86 -13.65
N ASP A 59 -8.38 2.87 -13.47
CA ASP A 59 -8.48 3.57 -12.21
C ASP A 59 -8.90 2.64 -11.06
N LEU A 60 -8.50 3.01 -9.84
CA LEU A 60 -8.95 2.32 -8.64
C LEU A 60 -10.42 2.67 -8.38
N ASP A 61 -11.24 1.68 -8.10
CA ASP A 61 -12.69 1.88 -7.96
C ASP A 61 -13.08 2.53 -6.62
N TRP A 62 -12.30 2.28 -5.56
CA TRP A 62 -12.64 2.70 -4.21
C TRP A 62 -11.42 2.72 -3.27
N ASN A 63 -11.66 3.19 -2.03
CA ASN A 63 -10.73 3.11 -0.91
C ASN A 63 -10.22 1.68 -0.67
N PHE A 64 -9.06 1.55 -0.04
CA PHE A 64 -8.47 0.27 0.38
C PHE A 64 -8.18 -0.73 -0.77
N ALA A 65 -7.93 -0.29 -2.00
CA ALA A 65 -7.23 -1.14 -2.96
C ALA A 65 -5.82 -1.48 -2.44
N LYS A 66 -5.32 -2.68 -2.74
CA LYS A 66 -4.00 -3.15 -2.28
C LYS A 66 -3.12 -3.51 -3.46
N PHE A 67 -1.84 -3.19 -3.35
CA PHE A 67 -0.80 -3.73 -4.21
C PHE A 67 0.17 -4.51 -3.35
N LEU A 68 0.47 -5.74 -3.74
CA LEU A 68 1.51 -6.55 -3.12
C LEU A 68 2.77 -6.41 -3.98
N VAL A 69 3.85 -5.90 -3.39
CA VAL A 69 5.13 -5.67 -4.07
C VAL A 69 6.18 -6.60 -3.46
N ARG A 70 6.93 -7.29 -4.32
CA ARG A 70 7.98 -8.23 -3.91
C ARG A 70 9.22 -7.50 -3.37
N PRO A 71 10.09 -8.19 -2.63
CA PRO A 71 11.35 -7.62 -2.13
C PRO A 71 12.29 -7.07 -3.22
N ASP A 72 12.20 -7.57 -4.45
CA ASP A 72 12.98 -7.12 -5.62
C ASP A 72 12.38 -5.88 -6.32
N GLY A 73 11.23 -5.39 -5.81
CA GLY A 73 10.53 -4.25 -6.37
C GLY A 73 9.54 -4.59 -7.48
N SER A 74 9.35 -5.86 -7.88
CA SER A 74 8.31 -6.22 -8.84
C SER A 74 6.91 -6.25 -8.19
N VAL A 75 5.88 -5.86 -8.93
CA VAL A 75 4.49 -6.00 -8.44
C VAL A 75 4.07 -7.47 -8.54
N TYR A 76 3.64 -8.04 -7.41
CA TYR A 76 3.09 -9.39 -7.34
C TYR A 76 1.61 -9.41 -7.76
N GLY A 77 0.83 -8.44 -7.29
CA GLY A 77 -0.59 -8.40 -7.58
C GLY A 77 -1.27 -7.11 -7.15
N ARG A 78 -2.41 -6.84 -7.80
CA ARG A 78 -3.37 -5.76 -7.51
C ARG A 78 -4.66 -6.39 -6.99
N TYR A 79 -5.18 -5.89 -5.88
CA TYR A 79 -6.36 -6.42 -5.19
C TYR A 79 -7.37 -5.31 -4.93
N SER A 80 -8.64 -5.58 -5.18
CA SER A 80 -9.71 -4.59 -5.03
C SER A 80 -10.01 -4.27 -3.55
N SER A 81 -10.85 -3.25 -3.34
CA SER A 81 -11.36 -2.89 -2.01
C SER A 81 -12.00 -4.08 -1.29
N ALA A 82 -12.78 -4.91 -2.00
CA ALA A 82 -13.51 -6.05 -1.45
C ALA A 82 -12.59 -7.22 -1.03
N PHE A 83 -11.33 -7.24 -1.47
CA PHE A 83 -10.40 -8.29 -1.08
C PHE A 83 -9.99 -8.12 0.38
N PHE A 84 -10.27 -9.14 1.20
CA PHE A 84 -9.94 -9.13 2.62
C PHE A 84 -8.42 -9.14 2.84
N PRO A 85 -7.86 -8.22 3.63
CA PRO A 85 -6.41 -8.13 3.81
C PRO A 85 -5.80 -9.41 4.42
N ASN A 86 -6.52 -10.10 5.30
CA ASN A 86 -6.04 -11.35 5.90
C ASN A 86 -5.84 -12.48 4.88
N ALA A 87 -6.56 -12.45 3.76
CA ALA A 87 -6.39 -13.41 2.68
C ALA A 87 -5.07 -13.22 1.91
N LEU A 88 -4.35 -12.11 2.12
CA LEU A 88 -3.01 -11.91 1.57
C LEU A 88 -1.92 -12.67 2.35
N ARG A 89 -2.22 -13.19 3.55
CA ARG A 89 -1.20 -13.80 4.40
C ARG A 89 -0.45 -14.97 3.72
N PRO A 90 -1.14 -15.94 3.08
CA PRO A 90 -0.46 -17.03 2.38
C PRO A 90 0.42 -16.55 1.22
N GLU A 91 -0.04 -15.53 0.48
CA GLU A 91 0.73 -14.95 -0.63
C GLU A 91 1.99 -14.24 -0.16
N ILE A 92 1.89 -13.49 0.95
CA ILE A 92 3.03 -12.84 1.58
C ILE A 92 4.05 -13.89 2.02
N ASP A 93 3.61 -14.96 2.68
CA ASP A 93 4.50 -16.04 3.13
C ASP A 93 5.20 -16.73 1.97
N ARG A 94 4.47 -16.97 0.86
CA ARG A 94 5.04 -17.54 -0.35
C ARG A 94 6.13 -16.63 -0.94
N ILE A 95 5.85 -15.34 -1.14
CA ILE A 95 6.83 -14.38 -1.69
C ILE A 95 8.09 -14.28 -0.82
N LEU A 96 7.94 -14.30 0.51
CA LEU A 96 9.07 -14.25 1.42
C LEU A 96 9.90 -15.55 1.39
N SER A 97 9.27 -16.70 1.17
CA SER A 97 9.97 -17.98 1.04
C SER A 97 10.73 -18.13 -0.29
N GLU A 98 10.26 -17.47 -1.35
CA GLU A 98 10.87 -17.49 -2.69
C GLU A 98 12.16 -16.67 -2.79
N ASN A 99 12.46 -15.84 -1.79
CA ASN A 99 13.60 -14.93 -1.81
C ASN A 99 14.45 -15.03 -0.52
N PRO A 100 15.26 -16.10 -0.36
CA PRO A 100 16.01 -16.38 0.87
C PRO A 100 17.20 -15.43 1.13
N GLU A 101 17.55 -14.55 0.19
CA GLU A 101 18.79 -13.76 0.20
C GLU A 101 18.71 -12.43 0.99
N ARG A 102 17.62 -12.14 1.73
CA ARG A 102 17.63 -10.99 2.66
C ARG A 102 17.98 -11.46 4.07
N PRO A 103 19.14 -11.07 4.63
CA PRO A 103 19.59 -11.57 5.93
C PRO A 103 18.60 -11.19 7.01
N THR A 104 18.24 -12.17 7.85
CA THR A 104 17.69 -11.93 9.18
C THR A 104 18.59 -10.90 9.85
N LYS A 105 18.09 -9.69 10.13
CA LYS A 105 18.79 -8.79 11.04
C LYS A 105 18.88 -9.51 12.37
N GLY A 106 20.03 -10.12 12.61
CA GLY A 106 20.43 -10.60 13.92
C GLY A 106 20.42 -9.39 14.84
N VAL A 107 19.45 -9.34 15.74
CA VAL A 107 19.56 -8.56 16.96
C VAL A 107 20.32 -9.46 17.93
N SER A 108 21.63 -9.25 18.10
CA SER A 108 22.31 -9.58 19.35
C SER A 108 23.73 -9.01 19.44
N THR A 109 23.96 -8.32 20.56
CA THR A 109 25.20 -7.93 21.26
C THR A 109 26.21 -7.06 20.49
N TYR A 110 26.36 -5.79 20.88
CA TYR A 110 27.11 -5.34 22.07
C TYR A 110 26.43 -4.14 22.72
#